data_AF-A0A367M3X6-F1
#
_entry.id   AF-A0A367M3X6-F1
#
_cell.length_a   1.000
_cell.length_b   1.000
_cell.length_c   1.000
_cell.angle_alpha   90.00
_cell.angle_beta   90.00
_cell.angle_gamma   90.00
#
_symmetry.space_group_name_H-M   'P 1'
#
loop_
_entity.id
_entity.type
_entity.pdbx_description
1 polymer ?
#
loop_
_entity_poly.entity_id
_entity_poly.type
_entity_poly.pdbx_seq_one_letter_code
_entity_poly.pdbx_strand_id
1 'polypeptide(L)'
;GAPEAGEGRGRLRGAELRCEARAAAALHRRAGIPTPLAFRLERRAGEDRTELIYVRRLEDSRWPLLHLRGEARFRYLDGHGQWHRDWPPSAQLADTLPEAMALAAPEERLFVLVAVALPRARPAEHDF
;
A
#
# COMPACT_ATOMS: atom_id res chain seq x y z
N GLY A 1 -15.49 -18.24 -24.55
CA GLY A 1 -14.84 -18.82 -23.36
C GLY A 1 -14.85 -17.79 -22.28
N ALA A 2 -15.27 -18.14 -21.07
CA ALA A 2 -15.07 -17.28 -19.91
C ALA A 2 -13.55 -17.14 -19.65
N PRO A 3 -13.02 -15.94 -19.37
CA PRO A 3 -11.60 -15.79 -19.12
C PRO A 3 -11.23 -16.51 -17.81
N GLU A 4 -10.14 -17.27 -17.88
CA GLU A 4 -9.61 -18.07 -16.79
C GLU A 4 -9.28 -17.21 -15.56
N ALA A 5 -9.49 -17.80 -14.39
CA ALA A 5 -9.22 -17.19 -13.09
C ALA A 5 -7.72 -17.12 -12.80
N GLY A 6 -7.00 -16.32 -13.57
CA GLY A 6 -5.56 -16.14 -13.39
C GLY A 6 -5.02 -15.09 -14.33
N GLU A 7 -5.05 -13.81 -13.93
CA GLU A 7 -4.12 -12.76 -14.39
C GLU A 7 -4.48 -11.40 -13.72
N GLY A 8 -3.58 -10.89 -12.87
CA GLY A 8 -3.49 -9.46 -12.54
C GLY A 8 -4.22 -8.89 -11.31
N ARG A 9 -4.88 -9.69 -10.46
CA ARG A 9 -5.73 -9.17 -9.37
C ARG A 9 -5.12 -9.39 -7.96
N GLY A 10 -4.41 -8.41 -7.41
CA GLY A 10 -4.12 -8.36 -5.96
C GLY A 10 -2.81 -7.73 -5.47
N ARG A 11 -1.95 -7.18 -6.34
CA ARG A 11 -0.58 -6.82 -5.95
C ARG A 11 -0.46 -5.40 -5.37
N LEU A 12 0.40 -5.27 -4.36
CA LEU A 12 0.90 -3.98 -3.92
C LEU A 12 2.06 -3.54 -4.82
N ARG A 13 2.06 -2.26 -5.18
CA ARG A 13 3.15 -1.59 -5.90
C ARG A 13 3.47 -0.28 -5.17
N GLY A 14 4.73 -0.14 -4.79
CA GLY A 14 5.19 0.96 -3.97
C GLY A 14 6.39 1.67 -4.58
N ALA A 15 6.42 2.99 -4.40
CA ALA A 15 7.59 3.84 -4.58
C ALA A 15 7.62 4.89 -3.47
N GLU A 16 8.69 5.67 -3.37
CA GLU A 16 8.88 6.62 -2.27
C GLU A 16 7.75 7.67 -2.17
N LEU A 17 7.10 8.03 -3.28
CA LEU A 17 6.06 9.07 -3.33
C LEU A 17 4.66 8.56 -3.71
N ARG A 18 4.50 7.25 -3.94
CA ARG A 18 3.21 6.67 -4.30
C ARG A 18 3.13 5.22 -3.85
N CYS A 19 1.94 4.80 -3.44
CA CYS A 19 1.64 3.40 -3.19
C CYS A 19 0.29 3.05 -3.80
N GLU A 20 0.21 1.88 -4.43
CA GLU A 20 -1.00 1.33 -5.02
C GLU A 20 -1.21 -0.08 -4.49
N ALA A 21 -2.44 -0.41 -4.12
CA ALA A 21 -2.80 -1.72 -3.62
C ALA A 21 -4.24 -2.06 -3.98
N ARG A 22 -4.64 -3.31 -3.73
CA ARG A 22 -6.05 -3.70 -3.72
C ARG A 22 -6.41 -4.11 -2.30
N ALA A 23 -7.46 -3.51 -1.75
CA ALA A 23 -8.01 -3.95 -0.47
C ALA A 23 -8.70 -5.31 -0.63
N ALA A 24 -8.46 -6.22 0.31
CA ALA A 24 -9.14 -7.52 0.38
C ALA A 24 -10.62 -7.37 0.75
N ALA A 25 -10.97 -6.32 1.50
CA ALA A 25 -12.34 -5.95 1.83
C ALA A 25 -12.82 -4.80 0.94
N ALA A 26 -14.12 -4.77 0.67
CA ALA A 26 -14.73 -3.63 -0.01
C ALA A 26 -14.69 -2.41 0.92
N LEU A 27 -14.18 -1.28 0.42
CA LEU A 27 -14.22 0.00 1.14
C LEU A 27 -15.57 0.73 0.95
N HIS A 28 -16.49 0.09 0.25
CA HIS A 28 -17.82 0.60 -0.09
C HIS A 28 -18.88 -0.47 0.20
N ARG A 29 -20.16 -0.05 0.31
CA ARG A 29 -21.30 -0.85 0.78
C ARG A 29 -21.60 -2.17 0.02
N ARG A 30 -20.86 -2.51 -1.03
CA ARG A 30 -20.98 -3.80 -1.74
C ARG A 30 -19.85 -4.73 -1.33
N ALA A 31 -20.16 -5.67 -0.45
CA ALA A 31 -19.24 -6.71 -0.01
C ALA A 31 -18.68 -7.53 -1.21
N GLY A 32 -17.42 -7.91 -1.14
CA GLY A 32 -16.79 -8.87 -2.08
C GLY A 32 -16.12 -8.28 -3.33
N ILE A 33 -16.10 -6.95 -3.53
CA ILE A 33 -15.39 -6.34 -4.67
C ILE A 33 -14.05 -5.77 -4.20
N PRO A 34 -12.90 -6.31 -4.66
CA PRO A 34 -11.58 -5.75 -4.37
C PRO A 34 -11.48 -4.31 -4.85
N THR A 35 -11.25 -3.39 -3.91
CA THR A 35 -11.18 -1.96 -4.20
C THR A 35 -9.74 -1.56 -4.50
N PRO A 36 -9.44 -0.94 -5.67
CA PRO A 36 -8.15 -0.32 -5.88
C PRO A 36 -7.99 0.87 -4.92
N LEU A 37 -6.84 0.91 -4.26
CA LEU A 37 -6.40 1.96 -3.37
C LEU A 37 -5.13 2.58 -3.97
N ALA A 38 -5.05 3.89 -3.97
CA ALA A 38 -3.81 4.58 -4.30
C ALA A 38 -3.60 5.75 -3.35
N PHE A 39 -2.36 5.92 -2.91
CA PHE A 39 -1.90 7.04 -2.11
C PHE A 39 -0.75 7.75 -2.83
N ARG A 40 -0.69 9.07 -2.67
CA ARG A 40 0.40 9.91 -3.19
C ARG A 40 0.90 10.83 -2.10
N LEU A 41 2.20 11.12 -2.16
CA LEU A 41 2.84 12.19 -1.41
C LEU A 41 3.16 13.31 -2.37
N GLU A 42 2.66 14.50 -2.09
CA GLU A 42 2.87 15.67 -2.93
C GLU A 42 3.35 16.85 -2.09
N ARG A 43 4.36 17.56 -2.59
CA ARG A 43 4.88 18.77 -1.98
C ARG A 43 4.73 19.90 -2.97
N ARG A 44 4.15 21.01 -2.53
CA ARG A 44 4.05 22.22 -3.35
C ARG A 44 5.37 22.99 -3.28
N ALA A 45 5.78 23.55 -4.41
CA ALA A 45 6.97 24.39 -4.46
C ALA A 45 6.84 25.58 -3.50
N GLY A 46 7.87 25.82 -2.68
CA GLY A 46 7.87 26.87 -1.68
C GLY A 46 7.15 26.54 -0.37
N GLU A 47 6.57 25.33 -0.24
CA GLU A 47 5.96 24.90 1.01
C GLU A 47 6.86 23.91 1.78
N ASP A 48 6.87 24.03 3.10
CA ASP A 48 7.58 23.12 4.01
C ASP A 48 6.69 21.98 4.52
N ARG A 49 5.78 21.52 3.66
CA ARG A 49 4.85 20.43 3.98
C ARG A 49 4.66 19.48 2.81
N THR A 50 4.45 18.21 3.15
CA THR A 50 4.06 17.15 2.22
C THR A 50 2.61 16.73 2.52
N GLU A 51 1.77 16.66 1.50
CA GLU A 51 0.40 16.16 1.58
C GLU A 51 0.35 14.66 1.31
N LEU A 52 -0.28 13.90 2.21
CA LEU A 52 -0.74 12.54 1.92
C LEU A 52 -2.13 12.62 1.28
N ILE A 53 -2.24 12.11 0.07
CA ILE A 53 -3.45 12.20 -0.75
C ILE A 53 -3.95 10.80 -1.08
N TYR A 54 -5.21 10.51 -0.78
CA TYR A 54 -5.91 9.34 -1.30
C TYR A 54 -6.42 9.63 -2.72
N VAL A 55 -6.15 8.71 -3.64
CA VAL A 55 -6.51 8.83 -5.05
C VAL A 55 -7.40 7.67 -5.46
N ARG A 56 -8.58 8.00 -6.00
CA ARG A 56 -9.45 7.03 -6.66
C ARG A 56 -9.38 7.24 -8.17
N ARG A 57 -8.54 6.44 -8.83
CA ARG A 57 -8.19 6.62 -10.25
C ARG A 57 -9.37 6.57 -11.22
N LEU A 58 -10.34 5.68 -11.00
CA LEU A 58 -11.48 5.52 -11.91
C LEU A 58 -12.40 6.73 -11.94
N GLU A 59 -12.40 7.53 -10.88
CA GLU A 59 -13.28 8.69 -10.71
C GLU A 59 -12.48 10.01 -10.74
N ASP A 60 -11.18 9.94 -11.07
CA ASP A 60 -10.18 11.03 -10.99
C ASP A 60 -10.27 11.87 -9.69
N SER A 61 -10.73 11.24 -8.62
CA SER A 61 -11.05 11.93 -7.38
C SER A 61 -9.88 11.84 -6.42
N ARG A 62 -9.61 12.97 -5.74
CA ARG A 62 -8.42 13.17 -4.91
C ARG A 62 -8.82 13.82 -3.60
N TRP A 63 -8.40 13.23 -2.49
CA TRP A 63 -8.70 13.74 -1.15
C TRP A 63 -7.41 13.85 -0.34
N PRO A 64 -6.97 15.08 0.02
CA PRO A 64 -5.92 15.26 1.01
C PRO A 64 -6.38 14.67 2.34
N LEU A 65 -5.57 13.79 2.92
CA LEU A 65 -5.85 13.13 4.18
C LEU A 65 -5.09 13.76 5.35
N LEU A 66 -3.83 14.17 5.10
CA LEU A 66 -2.93 14.69 6.13
C LEU A 66 -1.89 15.63 5.52
N HIS A 67 -1.50 16.64 6.30
CA HIS A 67 -0.32 17.48 6.04
C HIS A 67 0.81 17.09 7.00
N LEU A 68 1.99 16.82 6.46
CA LEU A 68 3.20 16.47 7.21
C LEU A 68 4.22 17.59 7.05
N ARG A 69 4.89 17.98 8.12
CA ARG A 69 6.05 18.87 8.01
C ARG A 69 7.18 18.22 7.23
N GLY A 70 7.89 19.04 6.46
CA GLY A 70 9.08 18.63 5.72
C GLY A 70 8.81 17.60 4.63
N GLU A 71 9.80 16.75 4.40
CA GLU A 71 9.73 15.67 3.41
C GLU A 71 9.13 14.41 4.03
N ALA A 72 8.20 13.78 3.31
CA ALA A 72 7.69 12.46 3.67
C ALA A 72 7.92 11.45 2.55
N ARG A 73 8.19 10.19 2.93
CA ARG A 73 8.43 9.08 1.98
C ARG A 73 7.79 7.79 2.47
N PHE A 74 7.25 7.00 1.56
CA PHE A 74 6.87 5.62 1.87
C PHE A 74 8.10 4.72 1.99
N ARG A 75 8.03 3.75 2.91
CA ARG A 75 9.01 2.69 3.12
C ARG A 75 8.32 1.35 3.30
N TYR A 76 8.97 0.28 2.87
CA TYR A 76 8.40 -1.06 2.83
C TYR A 76 9.33 -2.06 3.53
N LEU A 77 8.84 -2.77 4.54
CA LEU A 77 9.62 -3.78 5.28
C LEU A 77 9.42 -5.16 4.65
N ASP A 78 10.48 -5.89 4.37
CA ASP A 78 10.40 -7.27 3.90
C ASP A 78 10.38 -8.30 5.05
N GLY A 79 10.20 -9.57 4.69
CA GLY A 79 10.19 -10.69 5.64
C GLY A 79 11.55 -10.98 6.31
N HIS A 80 12.62 -10.32 5.88
CA HIS A 80 13.96 -10.41 6.49
C HIS A 80 14.25 -9.21 7.42
N GLY A 81 13.29 -8.29 7.60
CA GLY A 81 13.44 -7.11 8.43
C GLY A 81 14.18 -5.96 7.75
N GLN A 82 14.37 -6.00 6.43
CA GLN A 82 15.03 -4.93 5.66
C GLN A 82 14.00 -3.93 5.10
N TRP A 83 14.33 -2.65 5.22
CA TRP A 83 13.52 -1.55 4.67
C TRP A 83 13.93 -1.19 3.24
N HIS A 84 12.92 -1.04 2.37
CA HIS A 84 13.06 -0.73 0.95
C HIS A 84 12.35 0.58 0.58
N ARG A 85 12.79 1.19 -0.53
CA ARG A 85 12.27 2.45 -1.10
C ARG A 85 11.06 2.21 -2.01
N ASP A 86 10.98 1.02 -2.54
CA ASP A 86 10.00 0.57 -3.50
C ASP A 86 9.54 -0.85 -3.17
N TRP A 87 8.40 -1.23 -3.73
CA TRP A 87 7.87 -2.58 -3.59
C TRP A 87 7.26 -3.05 -4.91
N PRO A 88 7.59 -4.27 -5.37
CA PRO A 88 8.58 -5.19 -4.82
C PRO A 88 10.02 -4.72 -5.10
N PRO A 89 10.98 -4.90 -4.17
CA PRO A 89 12.37 -4.48 -4.38
C PRO A 89 13.17 -5.46 -5.28
N SER A 90 12.64 -6.65 -5.54
CA SER A 90 13.22 -7.64 -6.44
C SER A 90 12.15 -8.50 -7.10
N ALA A 91 12.50 -9.18 -8.21
CA ALA A 91 11.58 -10.08 -8.91
C ALA A 91 11.11 -11.26 -8.03
N GLN A 92 11.94 -11.71 -7.08
CA GLN A 92 11.60 -12.80 -6.16
C GLN A 92 10.45 -12.44 -5.21
N LEU A 93 10.27 -11.15 -4.92
CA LEU A 93 9.21 -10.64 -4.04
C LEU A 93 7.99 -10.13 -4.82
N ALA A 94 7.93 -10.34 -6.14
CA ALA A 94 6.92 -9.72 -7.00
C ALA A 94 5.46 -10.10 -6.70
N ASP A 95 5.26 -11.23 -6.03
CA ASP A 95 3.98 -11.81 -5.60
C ASP A 95 3.74 -11.71 -4.08
N THR A 96 4.62 -11.02 -3.36
CA THR A 96 4.52 -10.87 -1.90
C THR A 96 4.05 -9.47 -1.51
N LEU A 97 3.50 -9.35 -0.31
CA LEU A 97 3.24 -8.06 0.34
C LEU A 97 4.39 -7.74 1.29
N PRO A 98 4.69 -6.46 1.53
CA PRO A 98 5.60 -6.10 2.61
C PRO A 98 4.99 -6.49 3.95
N GLU A 99 5.83 -6.84 4.92
CA GLU A 99 5.41 -7.09 6.30
C GLU A 99 4.79 -5.82 6.92
N ALA A 100 5.38 -4.67 6.59
CA ALA A 100 4.90 -3.37 7.03
C ALA A 100 5.12 -2.28 5.98
N MET A 101 4.24 -1.29 6.01
CA MET A 101 4.45 -0.02 5.32
C MET A 101 4.57 1.10 6.34
N ALA A 102 5.56 1.97 6.14
CA ALA A 102 5.75 3.17 6.92
C ALA A 102 5.66 4.42 6.05
N LEU A 103 5.16 5.49 6.66
CA LEU A 103 5.30 6.84 6.16
C LEU A 103 6.38 7.51 7.01
N ALA A 104 7.59 7.63 6.45
CA ALA A 104 8.72 8.25 7.11
C ALA A 104 8.66 9.77 6.89
N ALA A 105 8.41 10.52 7.96
CA ALA A 105 8.44 11.97 8.00
C ALA A 105 9.34 12.40 9.19
N PRO A 106 10.64 12.69 8.95
CA PRO A 106 11.62 12.93 10.01
C PRO A 106 11.21 14.03 10.99
N GLU A 107 10.54 15.07 10.49
CA GLU A 107 10.11 16.24 11.25
C GLU A 107 8.87 15.99 12.13
N GLU A 108 8.16 14.88 11.93
CA GLU A 108 6.83 14.62 12.54
C GLU A 108 6.80 13.48 13.57
N ARG A 109 7.91 12.77 13.85
CA ARG A 109 7.93 11.62 14.80
C ARG A 109 6.78 10.60 14.60
N LEU A 110 6.30 10.41 13.37
CA LEU A 110 5.15 9.55 13.05
C LEU A 110 5.62 8.16 12.58
N PHE A 111 5.17 7.05 13.18
CA PHE A 111 5.53 5.70 12.68
C PHE A 111 4.46 4.58 12.79
N VAL A 112 4.40 3.84 11.67
CA VAL A 112 3.64 2.61 11.28
C VAL A 112 2.16 2.80 10.95
N LEU A 113 1.80 2.64 9.66
CA LEU A 113 0.45 2.89 9.14
C LEU A 113 -0.40 1.62 9.01
N VAL A 114 0.18 0.46 8.70
CA VAL A 114 -0.56 -0.81 8.54
C VAL A 114 0.37 -2.01 8.80
N ALA A 115 -0.04 -2.92 9.70
CA ALA A 115 0.43 -4.32 9.65
C ALA A 115 -0.41 -5.03 8.58
N VAL A 116 0.23 -5.55 7.54
CA VAL A 116 -0.50 -6.22 6.46
C VAL A 116 -1.03 -7.55 6.98
N ALA A 117 -2.31 -7.58 7.35
CA ALA A 117 -3.00 -8.82 7.66
C ALA A 117 -3.13 -9.66 6.38
N LEU A 118 -2.14 -10.51 6.10
CA LEU A 118 -2.36 -11.65 5.23
C LEU A 118 -3.57 -12.43 5.78
N PRO A 119 -4.47 -12.97 4.94
CA PRO A 119 -5.41 -13.97 5.42
C PRO A 119 -4.57 -15.07 6.06
N ARG A 120 -4.74 -15.31 7.37
CA ARG A 120 -4.16 -16.47 8.02
C ARG A 120 -4.68 -17.68 7.24
N ALA A 121 -3.83 -18.28 6.41
CA ALA A 121 -4.11 -19.60 5.90
C ALA A 121 -4.33 -20.47 7.15
N ARG A 122 -5.53 -21.05 7.29
CA ARG A 122 -5.70 -22.12 8.28
C ARG A 122 -4.59 -23.13 7.97
N PRO A 123 -3.80 -23.60 8.95
CA PRO A 123 -2.99 -24.78 8.73
C PRO A 123 -3.93 -25.85 8.18
N ALA A 124 -3.52 -26.47 7.07
CA ALA A 124 -4.21 -27.67 6.61
C ALA A 124 -4.27 -28.62 7.80
N GLU A 125 -5.48 -28.96 8.24
CA GLU A 125 -5.68 -30.06 9.17
C GLU A 125 -4.98 -31.25 8.53
N HIS A 126 -3.88 -31.71 9.14
CA HIS A 126 -3.39 -33.04 8.85
C HIS A 126 -4.45 -33.97 9.39
N ASP A 127 -5.17 -34.62 8.47
CA ASP A 127 -6.06 -35.72 8.76
C ASP A 127 -5.28 -36.77 9.57
N PHE A 128 -5.78 -37.08 10.77
CA PHE A 128 -5.37 -38.23 11.57
C PHE A 128 -6.16 -39.47 11.12
#